data_AF-A0A7V9GIM8-F1
#
_entry.id   AF-A0A7V9GIM8-F1
#
_cell.length_a   1.000
_cell.length_b   1.000
_cell.length_c   1.000
_cell.angle_alpha   90.00
_cell.angle_beta   90.00
_cell.angle_gamma   90.00
#
_symmetry.space_group_name_H-M   'P 1'
#
loop_
_entity.id
_entity.type
_entity.pdbx_description
1 polymer ?
#
loop_
_entity_poly.entity_id
_entity_poly.type
_entity_poly.pdbx_seq_one_letter_code
_entity_poly.pdbx_strand_id
1 'polypeptide(L)' 'RSWLRDPAVAGDAEHHPVDLATADRVLAVARGEAVAAELPGGTRVARTAGRLRIERPDR' A
#
# COMPACT_ATOMS: atom_id res chain seq x y z
N ARG A 1 1.30 -13.29 11.44
CA ARG A 1 0.57 -13.93 10.31
C ARG A 1 -0.92 -13.59 10.31
N SER A 2 -1.42 -12.82 11.28
CA SER A 2 -2.85 -12.50 11.47
C SER A 2 -3.44 -11.62 10.37
N TRP A 3 -2.66 -10.72 9.78
CA TRP A 3 -3.11 -9.79 8.74
C TRP A 3 -3.58 -10.47 7.44
N LEU A 4 -3.12 -11.69 7.16
CA LEU A 4 -3.56 -12.50 6.00
C LEU A 4 -4.89 -13.21 6.23
N ARG A 5 -5.38 -13.26 7.48
CA ARG A 5 -6.65 -13.92 7.83
C ARG A 5 -7.75 -12.95 8.19
N ASP A 6 -7.56 -11.66 7.91
CA ASP A 6 -8.66 -10.72 8.08
C ASP A 6 -9.74 -11.06 7.04
N PRO A 7 -10.95 -11.45 7.46
CA PRO A 7 -12.03 -11.79 6.55
C PRO A 7 -12.44 -10.60 5.67
N ALA A 8 -12.08 -9.36 6.00
CA ALA A 8 -12.20 -8.20 5.11
C ALA A 8 -11.22 -8.22 3.93
N VAL A 9 -10.15 -9.03 4.00
CA VAL A 9 -9.13 -9.23 2.94
C VAL A 9 -9.42 -10.51 2.14
N ALA A 10 -10.19 -11.45 2.70
CA ALA A 10 -10.64 -12.67 2.03
C ALA A 10 -11.86 -12.34 1.14
N GLY A 11 -11.57 -11.92 -0.09
CA GLY A 11 -12.51 -11.26 -0.98
C GLY A 11 -13.84 -11.97 -1.25
N ASP A 12 -14.92 -11.18 -1.14
CA ASP A 12 -16.04 -11.26 -2.07
C ASP A 12 -15.58 -10.77 -3.45
N ALA A 13 -16.04 -11.42 -4.52
CA ALA A 13 -15.62 -11.15 -5.91
C ALA A 13 -15.93 -9.72 -6.41
N GLU A 14 -16.63 -8.89 -5.62
CA GLU A 14 -16.89 -7.47 -5.89
C GLU A 14 -15.90 -6.50 -5.20
N HIS A 15 -15.07 -6.98 -4.28
CA HIS A 15 -14.00 -6.20 -3.64
C HIS A 15 -12.66 -6.68 -4.19
N HIS A 16 -12.21 -6.09 -5.31
CA HIS A 16 -10.87 -6.39 -5.81
C HIS A 16 -9.86 -6.04 -4.69
N PRO A 17 -9.07 -7.00 -4.18
CA PRO A 17 -7.96 -6.68 -3.29
C PRO A 17 -7.09 -5.66 -4.02
N VAL A 18 -6.73 -4.56 -3.35
CA VAL A 18 -5.89 -3.44 -3.83
C VAL A 18 -5.34 -3.65 -5.24
N ASP A 19 -5.75 -2.85 -6.22
CA ASP A 19 -5.38 -3.07 -7.62
C ASP A 19 -3.86 -3.32 -7.77
N LEU A 20 -3.51 -4.22 -8.70
CA LEU A 20 -2.11 -4.64 -8.88
C LEU A 20 -1.17 -3.44 -9.09
N ALA A 21 -1.66 -2.39 -9.75
CA ALA A 21 -0.89 -1.17 -9.97
C ALA A 21 -0.53 -0.45 -8.66
N THR A 22 -1.43 -0.43 -7.68
CA THR A 22 -1.21 0.15 -6.37
C THR A 22 -0.21 -0.69 -5.57
N ALA A 23 -0.29 -2.02 -5.65
CA ALA A 23 0.72 -2.90 -5.05
C ALA A 23 2.10 -2.68 -5.66
N ASP A 24 2.20 -2.58 -6.99
CA ASP A 24 3.45 -2.34 -7.70
C ASP A 24 4.10 -1.02 -7.30
N ARG A 25 3.32 0.06 -7.15
CA ARG A 25 3.83 1.35 -6.67
C ARG A 25 4.45 1.24 -5.28
N VAL A 26 3.80 0.53 -4.36
CA VAL A 26 4.33 0.31 -3.00
C VAL A 26 5.61 -0.52 -3.05
N LEU A 27 5.64 -1.56 -3.87
CA LEU A 27 6.82 -2.42 -4.03
C LEU A 27 8.00 -1.66 -4.64
N ALA A 28 7.78 -0.80 -5.63
CA ALA A 28 8.81 0.07 -6.20
C ALA A 28 9.45 0.97 -5.12
N VAL A 29 8.63 1.56 -4.24
CA VAL A 29 9.14 2.36 -3.11
C VAL A 29 9.90 1.48 -2.11
N ALA A 30 9.40 0.28 -1.81
CA ALA A 30 10.05 -0.67 -0.90
C ALA A 30 11.43 -1.11 -1.38
N ARG A 31 11.56 -1.36 -2.70
CA ARG A 31 12.81 -1.73 -3.36
C ARG A 31 13.78 -0.55 -3.52
N GLY A 32 13.29 0.68 -3.39
CA GLY A 32 14.08 1.89 -3.61
C GLY A 32 14.18 2.31 -5.07
N GLU A 33 13.32 1.77 -5.94
CA GLU A 33 13.15 2.17 -7.34
C GLU A 33 12.44 3.54 -7.44
N ALA A 34 11.65 3.88 -6.41
CA ALA A 34 11.02 5.19 -6.22
C ALA A 34 11.20 5.67 -4.78
N VAL A 35 11.24 7.00 -4.58
CA VAL A 35 11.36 7.59 -3.22
C VAL A 35 10.02 7.62 -2.50
N ALA A 36 8.93 7.87 -3.23
CA ALA A 36 7.57 7.89 -2.71
C ALA A 36 6.53 7.63 -3.81
N ALA A 37 5.33 7.25 -3.41
CA ALA A 37 4.16 7.10 -4.27
C ALA A 37 2.89 7.52 -3.54
N GLU A 38 1.98 8.17 -4.27
CA GLU A 38 0.60 8.38 -3.82
C GLU A 38 -0.28 7.22 -4.25
N LEU A 39 -1.14 6.80 -3.34
CA LEU A 39 -2.08 5.71 -3.51
C LEU A 39 -3.51 6.27 -3.59
N PRO A 40 -4.47 5.52 -4.16
CA PRO A 40 -5.87 5.88 -4.08
C PRO A 40 -6.31 6.17 -2.64
N GLY A 41 -7.20 7.15 -2.47
CA GLY A 41 -7.63 7.61 -1.14
C GLY A 41 -6.63 8.52 -0.43
N GLY A 42 -5.67 9.12 -1.15
CA GLY A 42 -4.80 10.19 -0.65
C GLY A 42 -3.72 9.73 0.33
N THR A 43 -3.52 8.42 0.47
CA THR A 43 -2.44 7.88 1.29
C THR A 43 -1.13 7.96 0.52
N ARG A 44 -0.07 8.42 1.17
CA ARG A 44 1.28 8.46 0.60
C ARG A 44 2.19 7.46 1.29
N VAL A 45 2.97 6.75 0.49
CA VAL A 45 4.03 5.85 0.97
C VAL A 45 5.37 6.41 0.54
N ALA A 46 6.30 6.53 1.48
CA ALA A 46 7.65 7.02 1.22
C ALA A 46 8.70 6.12 1.88
N ARG A 47 9.92 6.09 1.33
CA ARG A 47 11.07 5.41 1.94
C ARG A 47 12.11 6.40 2.40
N THR A 48 12.43 6.36 3.69
CA THR A 48 13.45 7.22 4.31
C THR A 48 14.29 6.38 5.27
N ALA A 49 15.62 6.54 5.21
CA ALA A 49 16.57 5.84 6.08
C ALA A 49 16.34 4.30 6.11
N GLY A 50 16.06 3.71 4.94
CA GLY A 50 15.81 2.28 4.80
C GLY A 50 14.45 1.79 5.32
N ARG A 51 13.58 2.68 5.80
CA ARG A 51 12.26 2.36 6.37
C ARG A 51 11.14 2.92 5.51
N LEU A 52 10.04 2.16 5.39
CA LEU A 52 8.80 2.64 4.80
C LEU A 52 8.00 3.45 5.82
N ARG A 53 7.51 4.60 5.39
CA ARG A 53 6.62 5.50 6.14
C ARG A 53 5.32 5.64 5.37
N ILE A 54 4.21 5.59 6.10
CA ILE A 54 2.86 5.77 5.56
C ILE A 54 2.32 7.08 6.14
N GLU A 55 1.93 7.98 5.25
CA GLU A 55 1.27 9.25 5.55
C GLU A 55 -0.18 9.12 5.09
N ARG A 56 -1.12 9.22 6.03
CA ARG A 56 -2.55 9.19 5.72
C ARG A 56 -3.06 10.62 5.59
N PRO A 57 -4.07 10.87 4.74
CA PRO A 57 -4.70 12.17 4.68
C PRO A 57 -5.34 12.51 6.03
N ASP A 58 -5.40 13.81 6.35
CA ASP A 58 -6.17 14.30 7.47
C ASP A 58 -7.67 14.00 7.24
N ARG A 59 -8.37 13.63 8.32
CA ARG A 59 -9.69 13.02 8.27
C ARG A 59 -10.80 14.00 7.90
#